data_AF-A0A7C2IFB5-F1
#
_entry.id   AF-A0A7C2IFB5-F1
#
_cell.length_a   1.000
_cell.length_b   1.000
_cell.length_c   1.000
_cell.angle_alpha   90.00
_cell.angle_beta   90.00
_cell.angle_gamma   90.00
#
_symmetry.space_group_name_H-M   'P 1'
#
loop_
_entity.id
_entity.type
_entity.pdbx_description
1 polymer ?
#
loop_
_entity_poly.entity_id
_entity_poly.type
_entity_poly.pdbx_seq_one_letter_code
_entity_poly.pdbx_strand_id
1 'polypeptide(L)'
;MTDVLLAVPGARSLADVLGGEPTALGGALARWLPSQRWFPLKSGDIHRVEVSGWCPLDPPAQTAMVLLRVEAREQEPVWLQLLLGLRRPATPAAAVTEGFRDGAAAHAFAVFVTGGTSAAGPGLRLAAAWDGEPSPLRPRPLAVEQSNSSLRLGSGCVVKLYRRVRFGPNPEVELLRYLTAAGFGGVPRLRGRGEGAAPAGTFDAWLAQEFLPRATDGWAWFQARLQRRIGGQQRLAGDSRALGALTAHLHVALSRARAEGMAPQPLDRRQLTEMAAAEADAAQSLAAKLAAAGHDAAPVARAVAALRRWRAPLGDLGLAVRVHGDYHLGQVLRSRGRWYVTDFEGEPARPLAERRALQSPLVDVAGMLRSFDYAVHVAGAGASAADPLRNSFLAAYREPAGAVAGLLPPSPALEQLLAFFELRKALYEVRYEADNRPSWVSIPLAAVARLAEGLA
;
A
#
# COMPACT_ATOMS: atom_id res chain seq x y z
N MET A 1 14.45 -21.11 -8.13
CA MET A 1 15.61 -20.56 -8.86
C MET A 1 16.22 -19.50 -7.98
N THR A 2 17.52 -19.58 -7.70
CA THR A 2 18.26 -18.62 -6.88
C THR A 2 18.80 -17.52 -7.79
N ASP A 3 18.54 -16.26 -7.46
CA ASP A 3 19.10 -15.13 -8.21
C ASP A 3 20.52 -14.88 -7.73
N VAL A 4 21.50 -15.39 -8.47
CA VAL A 4 22.90 -15.03 -8.28
C VAL A 4 23.11 -13.63 -8.84
N LEU A 5 23.55 -12.71 -7.98
CA LEU A 5 23.80 -11.31 -8.33
C LEU A 5 25.25 -11.11 -8.79
N LEU A 6 26.20 -11.70 -8.07
CA LEU A 6 27.63 -11.52 -8.31
C LEU A 6 28.41 -12.75 -7.83
N ALA A 7 29.31 -13.27 -8.67
CA ALA A 7 30.31 -14.24 -8.25
C ALA A 7 31.50 -13.51 -7.58
N VAL A 8 31.90 -13.99 -6.42
CA VAL A 8 32.95 -13.39 -5.57
C VAL A 8 33.93 -14.48 -5.12
N PRO A 9 34.84 -14.95 -5.99
CA PRO A 9 35.81 -15.99 -5.64
C PRO A 9 36.61 -15.62 -4.39
N GLY A 10 36.76 -16.57 -3.46
CA GLY A 10 37.55 -16.40 -2.24
C GLY A 10 36.86 -15.64 -1.09
N ALA A 11 35.69 -15.01 -1.32
CA ALA A 11 34.93 -14.37 -0.26
C ALA A 11 34.47 -15.39 0.78
N ARG A 12 34.77 -15.13 2.06
CA ARG A 12 34.38 -15.97 3.18
C ARG A 12 33.12 -15.45 3.86
N SER A 13 32.86 -14.15 3.80
CA SER A 13 31.69 -13.51 4.39
C SER A 13 31.18 -12.38 3.49
N LEU A 14 29.96 -11.91 3.74
CA LEU A 14 29.48 -10.68 3.11
C LEU A 14 30.28 -9.46 3.59
N ALA A 15 30.95 -9.53 4.75
CA ALA A 15 31.86 -8.47 5.19
C ALA A 15 33.05 -8.31 4.24
N ASP A 16 33.60 -9.41 3.72
CA ASP A 16 34.70 -9.36 2.73
C ASP A 16 34.24 -8.70 1.43
N VAL A 17 32.99 -8.94 1.03
CA VAL A 17 32.41 -8.39 -0.20
C VAL A 17 32.04 -6.91 -0.03
N LEU A 18 31.37 -6.57 1.07
CA LEU A 18 30.81 -5.24 1.33
C LEU A 18 31.85 -4.26 1.92
N GLY A 19 32.90 -4.76 2.56
CA GLY A 19 34.03 -3.97 3.06
C GLY A 19 35.21 -3.85 2.07
N GLY A 20 35.25 -4.69 1.03
CA GLY A 20 36.32 -4.72 0.03
C GLY A 20 36.02 -3.87 -1.21
N GLU A 21 35.36 -4.45 -2.22
CA GLU A 21 35.03 -3.83 -3.53
C GLU A 21 33.51 -3.54 -3.68
N PRO A 22 32.93 -2.57 -2.94
CA PRO A 22 31.52 -2.18 -3.08
C PRO A 22 31.09 -1.86 -4.51
N THR A 23 32.03 -1.36 -5.33
CA THR A 23 31.80 -0.94 -6.72
C THR A 23 31.35 -2.10 -7.61
N ALA A 24 31.93 -3.30 -7.45
CA ALA A 24 31.56 -4.47 -8.25
C ALA A 24 30.12 -4.93 -7.95
N LEU A 25 29.73 -4.94 -6.67
CA LEU A 25 28.36 -5.25 -6.26
C LEU A 25 27.39 -4.17 -6.73
N GLY A 26 27.75 -2.89 -6.61
CA GLY A 26 26.95 -1.77 -7.14
C GLY A 26 26.67 -1.91 -8.64
N GLY A 27 27.70 -2.25 -9.44
CA GLY A 27 27.54 -2.49 -10.87
C GLY A 27 26.66 -3.70 -11.20
N ALA A 28 26.74 -4.78 -10.44
CA ALA A 28 25.85 -5.94 -10.59
C ALA A 28 24.39 -5.59 -10.23
N LEU A 29 24.19 -4.87 -9.13
CA LEU A 29 22.87 -4.41 -8.70
C LEU A 29 22.25 -3.44 -9.70
N ALA A 30 23.03 -2.55 -10.31
CA ALA A 30 22.54 -1.64 -11.34
C ALA A 30 21.93 -2.37 -12.55
N ARG A 31 22.47 -3.55 -12.90
CA ARG A 31 21.90 -4.40 -13.97
C ARG A 31 20.70 -5.22 -13.51
N TRP A 32 20.70 -5.67 -12.26
CA TRP A 32 19.66 -6.56 -11.74
C TRP A 32 18.39 -5.81 -11.33
N LEU A 33 18.52 -4.64 -10.69
CA LEU A 33 17.39 -3.87 -10.14
C LEU A 33 16.29 -3.56 -11.17
N PRO A 34 16.58 -3.11 -12.42
CA PRO A 34 15.55 -2.84 -13.42
C PRO A 34 14.67 -4.05 -13.77
N SER A 35 15.16 -5.28 -13.57
CA SER A 35 14.38 -6.50 -13.86
C SER A 35 13.38 -6.85 -12.75
N GLN A 36 13.43 -6.16 -11.61
CA GLN A 36 12.61 -6.45 -10.46
C GLN A 36 11.29 -5.69 -10.52
N ARG A 37 10.17 -6.39 -10.30
CA ARG A 37 8.82 -5.79 -10.35
C ARG A 37 8.61 -4.68 -9.31
N TRP A 38 9.25 -4.80 -8.16
CA TRP A 38 9.16 -3.84 -7.06
C TRP A 38 10.08 -2.62 -7.23
N PHE A 39 10.95 -2.60 -8.25
CA PHE A 39 11.88 -1.50 -8.46
C PHE A 39 11.12 -0.25 -8.94
N PRO A 40 11.25 0.90 -8.24
CA PRO A 40 10.34 2.03 -8.45
C PRO A 40 10.70 2.91 -9.65
N LEU A 41 11.93 2.85 -10.16
CA LEU A 41 12.38 3.69 -11.27
C LEU A 41 12.03 2.98 -12.59
N LYS A 42 10.99 3.45 -13.26
CA LYS A 42 10.68 3.06 -14.64
C LYS A 42 11.54 3.90 -15.57
N SER A 43 12.22 3.27 -16.54
CA SER A 43 12.96 3.92 -17.64
C SER A 43 14.11 4.89 -17.29
N GLY A 44 14.60 4.93 -16.05
CA GLY A 44 15.76 5.74 -15.69
C GLY A 44 17.09 5.04 -16.00
N ASP A 45 18.00 5.72 -16.69
CA ASP A 45 19.40 5.31 -16.80
C ASP A 45 20.05 5.39 -15.42
N ILE A 46 20.10 4.27 -14.71
CA ILE A 46 20.81 4.15 -13.43
C ILE A 46 22.29 4.42 -13.70
N HIS A 47 22.79 5.56 -13.23
CA HIS A 47 24.21 5.89 -13.35
C HIS A 47 25.01 5.54 -12.10
N ARG A 48 24.35 5.32 -10.95
CA ARG A 48 25.03 4.96 -9.70
C ARG A 48 24.17 4.13 -8.76
N VAL A 49 24.75 3.05 -8.23
CA VAL A 49 24.22 2.28 -7.09
C VAL A 49 25.29 2.23 -6.03
N GLU A 50 25.03 2.87 -4.88
CA GLU A 50 25.93 2.95 -3.75
C GLU A 50 25.43 2.08 -2.60
N VAL A 51 26.33 1.30 -1.99
CA VAL A 51 26.09 0.62 -0.71
C VAL A 51 26.30 1.64 0.39
N SER A 52 25.21 2.24 0.88
CA SER A 52 25.26 3.30 1.90
C SER A 52 25.35 2.77 3.33
N GLY A 53 24.99 1.51 3.55
CA GLY A 53 25.19 0.85 4.83
C GLY A 53 24.81 -0.63 4.79
N TRP A 54 25.30 -1.41 5.73
CA TRP A 54 24.95 -2.82 5.88
C TRP A 54 25.15 -3.31 7.32
N CYS A 55 24.44 -4.37 7.68
CA CYS A 55 24.65 -5.06 8.96
C CYS A 55 24.49 -6.59 8.81
N PRO A 56 25.33 -7.39 9.48
CA PRO A 56 25.21 -8.85 9.45
C PRO A 56 24.03 -9.32 10.32
N LEU A 57 23.32 -10.35 9.86
CA LEU A 57 22.19 -10.94 10.60
C LEU A 57 22.54 -12.25 11.30
N ASP A 58 23.68 -12.84 10.96
CA ASP A 58 24.21 -14.06 11.52
C ASP A 58 25.75 -13.96 11.65
N PRO A 59 26.39 -14.64 12.61
CA PRO A 59 27.80 -14.96 12.54
C PRO A 59 28.02 -16.21 11.66
N PRO A 60 28.98 -16.23 10.70
CA PRO A 60 30.03 -15.25 10.43
C PRO A 60 29.70 -14.30 9.25
N ALA A 61 28.54 -13.66 9.28
CA ALA A 61 28.03 -12.75 8.24
C ALA A 61 27.82 -13.41 6.87
N GLN A 62 27.15 -14.58 6.83
CA GLN A 62 26.71 -15.16 5.56
C GLN A 62 25.45 -14.46 5.02
N THR A 63 24.72 -13.77 5.89
CA THR A 63 23.51 -13.01 5.59
C THR A 63 23.66 -11.59 6.12
N ALA A 64 23.29 -10.61 5.29
CA ALA A 64 23.30 -9.21 5.68
C ALA A 64 22.09 -8.48 5.13
N MET A 65 21.60 -7.50 5.89
CA MET A 65 20.75 -6.46 5.32
C MET A 65 21.64 -5.35 4.77
N VAL A 66 21.33 -4.89 3.57
CA VAL A 66 22.07 -3.85 2.87
C VAL A 66 21.14 -2.71 2.51
N LEU A 67 21.54 -1.48 2.84
CA LEU A 67 20.91 -0.24 2.45
C LEU A 67 21.64 0.34 1.23
N LEU A 68 20.89 0.61 0.17
CA LEU A 68 21.38 1.13 -1.09
C LEU A 68 20.84 2.55 -1.33
N ARG A 69 21.66 3.39 -1.92
CA ARG A 69 21.25 4.64 -2.56
C ARG A 69 21.42 4.50 -4.07
N VAL A 70 20.31 4.60 -4.80
CA VAL A 70 20.28 4.48 -6.26
C VAL A 70 19.99 5.84 -6.86
N GLU A 71 20.84 6.26 -7.78
CA GLU A 71 20.70 7.50 -8.53
C GLU A 71 20.44 7.17 -10.01
N ALA A 72 19.44 7.83 -10.58
CA ALA A 72 19.12 7.77 -12.00
C ALA A 72 18.98 9.19 -12.55
N ARG A 73 19.18 9.35 -13.86
CA ARG A 73 19.06 10.66 -14.51
C ARG A 73 17.66 11.25 -14.32
N GLU A 74 17.62 12.55 -14.05
CA GLU A 74 16.39 13.35 -13.91
C GLU A 74 15.40 12.86 -12.85
N GLN A 75 15.86 12.05 -11.89
CA GLN A 75 15.05 11.52 -10.80
C GLN A 75 15.76 11.70 -9.46
N GLU A 76 14.97 11.97 -8.42
CA GLU A 76 15.47 12.01 -7.06
C GLU A 76 16.05 10.65 -6.64
N PRO A 77 17.15 10.62 -5.87
CA PRO A 77 17.72 9.37 -5.37
C PRO A 77 16.70 8.54 -4.61
N VAL A 78 16.70 7.23 -4.87
CA VAL A 78 15.86 6.27 -4.15
C VAL A 78 16.69 5.41 -3.21
N TRP A 79 16.16 5.24 -2.01
CA TRP A 79 16.74 4.35 -1.01
C TRP A 79 16.06 2.99 -1.08
N LEU A 80 16.86 1.93 -1.13
CA LEU A 80 16.38 0.55 -1.16
C LEU A 80 17.05 -0.26 -0.06
N GLN A 81 16.38 -1.29 0.42
CA GLN A 81 17.04 -2.31 1.25
C GLN A 81 16.91 -3.70 0.63
N LEU A 82 17.97 -4.48 0.74
CA LEU A 82 18.05 -5.85 0.24
C LEU A 82 18.58 -6.78 1.32
N LEU A 83 17.94 -7.93 1.46
CA LEU A 83 18.54 -9.07 2.13
C LEU A 83 19.48 -9.75 1.15
N LEU A 84 20.76 -9.87 1.50
CA LEU A 84 21.75 -10.59 0.70
C LEU A 84 22.20 -11.85 1.44
N GLY A 85 22.42 -12.92 0.68
CA GLY A 85 23.08 -14.14 1.14
C GLY A 85 24.42 -14.32 0.42
N LEU A 86 25.36 -14.98 1.09
CA LEU A 86 26.57 -15.53 0.48
C LEU A 86 26.43 -17.04 0.38
N ARG A 87 26.29 -17.54 -0.84
CA ARG A 87 26.22 -18.98 -1.12
C ARG A 87 27.58 -19.49 -1.53
N ARG A 88 27.99 -20.64 -0.99
CA ARG A 88 29.14 -21.41 -1.46
C ARG A 88 28.67 -22.70 -2.12
N PRO A 89 28.33 -22.69 -3.42
CA PRO A 89 28.06 -23.94 -4.14
C PRO A 89 29.31 -24.83 -4.13
N ALA A 90 29.12 -26.15 -4.21
CA ALA A 90 30.22 -27.11 -4.24
C ALA A 90 31.27 -26.79 -5.34
N THR A 91 30.83 -26.21 -6.46
CA THR A 91 31.62 -25.58 -7.53
C THR A 91 30.66 -24.81 -8.48
N PRO A 92 30.99 -23.62 -9.04
CA PRO A 92 32.15 -22.75 -8.79
C PRO A 92 31.82 -21.53 -7.90
N ALA A 93 32.85 -21.05 -7.17
CA ALA A 93 32.99 -19.78 -6.42
C ALA A 93 31.84 -19.34 -5.47
N ALA A 94 32.20 -18.66 -4.38
CA ALA A 94 31.19 -18.01 -3.54
C ALA A 94 30.41 -16.99 -4.39
N ALA A 95 29.12 -16.85 -4.12
CA ALA A 95 28.23 -16.02 -4.90
C ALA A 95 27.28 -15.25 -3.98
N VAL A 96 27.13 -13.96 -4.24
CA VAL A 96 26.12 -13.12 -3.60
C VAL A 96 24.78 -13.41 -4.26
N THR A 97 23.77 -13.65 -3.44
CA THR A 97 22.42 -13.99 -3.89
C THR A 97 21.38 -13.07 -3.26
N GLU A 98 20.24 -12.93 -3.93
CA GLU A 98 19.06 -12.32 -3.32
C GLU A 98 18.53 -13.23 -2.20
N GLY A 99 18.47 -12.69 -0.98
CA GLY A 99 18.30 -13.47 0.25
C GLY A 99 16.92 -14.06 0.45
N PHE A 100 15.86 -13.53 -0.15
CA PHE A 100 14.53 -14.15 -0.11
C PHE A 100 14.47 -15.38 -1.02
N ARG A 101 15.34 -15.48 -2.03
CA ARG A 101 15.47 -16.68 -2.90
C ARG A 101 16.57 -17.65 -2.45
N ASP A 102 17.27 -17.33 -1.36
CA ASP A 102 18.23 -18.21 -0.70
C ASP A 102 17.63 -18.74 0.62
N GLY A 103 17.50 -20.07 0.73
CA GLY A 103 16.89 -20.69 1.90
C GLY A 103 17.64 -20.45 3.21
N ALA A 104 18.97 -20.34 3.16
CA ALA A 104 19.80 -20.06 4.34
C ALA A 104 19.66 -18.60 4.77
N ALA A 105 19.71 -17.66 3.82
CA ALA A 105 19.55 -16.24 4.11
C ALA A 105 18.13 -15.91 4.61
N ALA A 106 17.09 -16.45 3.97
CA ALA A 106 15.72 -16.31 4.43
C ALA A 106 15.52 -16.90 5.84
N HIS A 107 16.21 -17.99 6.18
CA HIS A 107 16.19 -18.58 7.51
C HIS A 107 16.90 -17.70 8.54
N ALA A 108 18.09 -17.19 8.23
CA ALA A 108 18.80 -16.25 9.11
C ALA A 108 17.98 -14.97 9.38
N PHE A 109 17.34 -14.42 8.35
CA PHE A 109 16.41 -13.29 8.52
C PHE A 109 15.22 -13.65 9.40
N ALA A 110 14.63 -14.84 9.25
CA ALA A 110 13.55 -15.31 10.11
C ALA A 110 14.01 -15.45 11.58
N VAL A 111 15.23 -15.93 11.82
CA VAL A 111 15.83 -16.03 13.16
C VAL A 111 16.01 -14.63 13.76
N PHE A 112 16.58 -13.69 13.00
CA PHE A 112 16.73 -12.30 13.43
C PHE A 112 15.40 -11.65 13.81
N VAL A 113 14.38 -11.79 12.95
CA VAL A 113 13.03 -11.25 13.16
C VAL A 113 12.40 -11.83 14.43
N THR A 114 12.38 -13.15 14.57
CA THR A 114 11.68 -13.82 15.68
C THR A 114 12.46 -13.84 16.98
N GLY A 115 13.78 -13.63 16.91
CA GLY A 115 14.63 -13.46 18.08
C GLY A 115 14.48 -12.10 18.76
N GLY A 116 13.85 -11.11 18.12
CA GLY A 116 13.74 -9.75 18.69
C GLY A 116 15.11 -9.10 18.92
N THR A 117 16.09 -9.43 18.09
CA THR A 117 17.49 -9.02 18.24
C THR A 117 17.81 -7.72 17.50
N SER A 118 18.94 -7.11 17.83
CA SER A 118 19.50 -5.98 17.08
C SER A 118 20.77 -6.38 16.35
N ALA A 119 20.95 -5.83 15.14
CA ALA A 119 22.14 -5.99 14.32
C ALA A 119 22.72 -4.61 14.01
N ALA A 120 24.05 -4.49 14.00
CA ALA A 120 24.74 -3.25 13.70
C ALA A 120 25.94 -3.52 12.80
N GLY A 121 26.16 -2.64 11.84
CA GLY A 121 27.32 -2.63 10.97
C GLY A 121 27.59 -1.23 10.42
N PRO A 122 28.50 -1.11 9.43
CA PRO A 122 28.82 0.17 8.82
C PRO A 122 27.58 0.85 8.23
N GLY A 123 27.24 2.05 8.70
CA GLY A 123 26.16 2.88 8.12
C GLY A 123 24.73 2.35 8.31
N LEU A 124 24.53 1.21 8.98
CA LEU A 124 23.20 0.64 9.22
C LEU A 124 23.12 -0.07 10.57
N ARG A 125 22.04 0.22 11.31
CA ARG A 125 21.58 -0.57 12.45
C ARG A 125 20.16 -1.01 12.22
N LEU A 126 19.83 -2.22 12.65
CA LEU A 126 18.48 -2.77 12.64
C LEU A 126 18.13 -3.28 14.03
N ALA A 127 16.91 -3.03 14.47
CA ALA A 127 16.34 -3.59 15.69
C ALA A 127 15.05 -4.33 15.36
N ALA A 128 14.91 -5.57 15.83
CA ALA A 128 13.69 -6.35 15.71
C ALA A 128 12.90 -6.29 17.02
N ALA A 129 11.60 -6.03 16.92
CA ALA A 129 10.64 -6.26 17.98
C ALA A 129 9.69 -7.38 17.54
N TRP A 130 9.49 -8.38 18.41
CA TRP A 130 8.67 -9.56 18.13
C TRP A 130 7.75 -9.88 19.31
N ASP A 131 6.48 -10.08 19.01
CA ASP A 131 5.35 -10.35 19.92
C ASP A 131 4.58 -11.61 19.47
N GLY A 132 5.34 -12.64 19.08
CA GLY A 132 4.80 -13.93 18.66
C GLY A 132 5.46 -15.08 19.42
N GLU A 133 4.78 -16.22 19.49
CA GLU A 133 5.38 -17.41 20.07
C GLU A 133 6.56 -17.92 19.22
N PRO A 134 7.60 -18.47 19.84
CA PRO A 134 8.64 -19.21 19.13
C PRO A 134 8.01 -20.33 18.31
N SER A 135 8.11 -20.25 16.99
CA SER A 135 7.53 -21.24 16.06
C SER A 135 8.62 -21.76 15.13
N PRO A 136 8.57 -23.02 14.65
CA PRO A 136 9.56 -23.54 13.73
C PRO A 136 9.70 -22.63 12.50
N LEU A 137 10.89 -22.05 12.34
CA LEU A 137 11.21 -21.10 11.28
C LEU A 137 11.38 -21.85 9.96
N ARG A 138 10.26 -22.13 9.30
CA ARG A 138 10.21 -22.58 7.91
C ARG A 138 9.79 -21.41 7.03
N PRO A 139 10.70 -20.47 6.73
CA PRO A 139 10.40 -19.34 5.88
C PRO A 139 10.03 -19.84 4.48
N ARG A 140 8.96 -19.29 3.92
CA ARG A 140 8.55 -19.53 2.54
C ARG A 140 8.26 -18.20 1.86
N PRO A 141 8.99 -17.85 0.79
CA PRO A 141 8.64 -16.70 -0.03
C PRO A 141 7.21 -16.79 -0.54
N LEU A 142 6.49 -15.68 -0.48
CA LEU A 142 5.19 -15.56 -1.13
C LEU A 142 5.40 -15.07 -2.56
N ALA A 143 4.79 -15.78 -3.53
CA ALA A 143 4.94 -15.47 -4.95
C ALA A 143 4.19 -14.21 -5.41
N VAL A 144 3.39 -13.60 -4.54
CA VAL A 144 2.61 -12.38 -4.82
C VAL A 144 3.48 -11.18 -4.43
N GLU A 145 4.44 -10.85 -5.28
CA GLU A 145 5.31 -9.66 -5.10
C GLU A 145 4.76 -8.49 -5.92
N GLN A 146 4.38 -7.39 -5.24
CA GLN A 146 4.10 -6.09 -5.87
C GLN A 146 5.26 -5.13 -5.64
N SER A 147 5.19 -4.31 -4.59
CA SER A 147 6.21 -3.32 -4.20
C SER A 147 7.21 -3.83 -3.15
N ASN A 148 6.90 -4.96 -2.52
CA ASN A 148 7.62 -5.49 -1.37
C ASN A 148 7.77 -7.02 -1.48
N SER A 149 8.72 -7.58 -0.73
CA SER A 149 8.90 -9.03 -0.65
C SER A 149 8.39 -9.55 0.69
N SER A 150 7.72 -10.70 0.67
CA SER A 150 7.11 -11.28 1.87
C SER A 150 7.54 -12.72 2.12
N LEU A 151 7.80 -13.05 3.38
CA LEU A 151 8.09 -14.41 3.86
C LEU A 151 6.98 -14.87 4.79
N ARG A 152 6.40 -16.03 4.51
CA ARG A 152 5.56 -16.72 5.48
C ARG A 152 6.45 -17.48 6.46
N LEU A 153 6.27 -17.24 7.75
CA LEU A 153 6.94 -17.97 8.82
C LEU A 153 5.98 -19.02 9.39
N GLY A 154 6.26 -20.29 9.09
CA GLY A 154 5.41 -21.40 9.53
C GLY A 154 3.97 -21.28 9.03
N SER A 155 3.00 -21.44 9.94
CA SER A 155 1.57 -21.29 9.68
C SER A 155 0.95 -20.01 10.25
N GLY A 156 1.69 -19.24 11.06
CA GLY A 156 1.11 -18.21 11.92
C GLY A 156 1.35 -16.77 11.48
N CYS A 157 2.42 -16.49 10.71
CA CYS A 157 2.85 -15.12 10.45
C CYS A 157 3.35 -14.92 9.01
N VAL A 158 3.18 -13.70 8.50
CA VAL A 158 3.86 -13.19 7.31
C VAL A 158 4.70 -11.99 7.70
N VAL A 159 5.93 -11.95 7.21
CA VAL A 159 6.85 -10.82 7.33
C VAL A 159 6.95 -10.15 5.97
N LYS A 160 6.65 -8.86 5.91
CA LYS A 160 6.77 -8.00 4.72
C LYS A 160 8.01 -7.12 4.88
N LEU A 161 9.01 -7.32 4.03
CA LEU A 161 10.20 -6.46 3.94
C LEU A 161 9.92 -5.32 2.97
N TYR A 162 10.06 -4.08 3.45
CA TYR A 162 9.84 -2.91 2.61
C TYR A 162 11.02 -2.70 1.67
N ARG A 163 10.88 -2.95 0.37
CA ARG A 163 12.03 -2.86 -0.56
C ARG A 163 12.50 -1.42 -0.74
N ARG A 164 11.56 -0.49 -0.83
CA ARG A 164 11.84 0.95 -0.88
C ARG A 164 11.86 1.53 0.53
N VAL A 165 12.98 2.12 0.89
CA VAL A 165 13.15 2.82 2.17
C VAL A 165 12.68 4.26 2.02
N ARG A 166 11.84 4.69 2.94
CA ARG A 166 11.49 6.10 3.16
C ARG A 166 11.83 6.40 4.61
N PHE A 167 12.66 7.43 4.83
CA PHE A 167 12.98 7.86 6.19
C PHE A 167 11.76 8.50 6.84
N GLY A 168 11.55 8.16 8.11
CA GLY A 168 10.36 8.46 8.89
C GLY A 168 9.44 7.25 9.09
N PRO A 169 8.32 7.44 9.83
CA PRO A 169 7.37 6.37 10.12
C PRO A 169 6.67 5.86 8.86
N ASN A 170 6.54 4.54 8.73
CA ASN A 170 5.73 3.92 7.70
C ASN A 170 4.24 3.94 8.12
N PRO A 171 3.30 4.39 7.26
CA PRO A 171 1.89 4.51 7.60
C PRO A 171 1.26 3.16 7.99
N GLU A 172 1.69 2.07 7.36
CA GLU A 172 1.17 0.73 7.64
C GLU A 172 1.60 0.22 9.00
N VAL A 173 2.88 0.41 9.36
CA VAL A 173 3.39 0.04 10.70
C VAL A 173 2.70 0.88 11.78
N GLU A 174 2.57 2.19 11.56
CA GLU A 174 1.92 3.12 12.47
C GLU A 174 0.45 2.74 12.73
N LEU A 175 -0.32 2.49 11.67
CA LEU A 175 -1.74 2.14 11.76
C LEU A 175 -1.95 0.74 12.33
N LEU A 176 -1.21 -0.28 11.88
CA LEU A 176 -1.35 -1.64 12.42
C LEU A 176 -0.96 -1.72 13.89
N ARG A 177 0.07 -0.97 14.32
CA ARG A 177 0.45 -0.89 15.73
C ARG A 177 -0.69 -0.32 16.57
N TYR A 178 -1.28 0.79 16.15
CA TYR A 178 -2.41 1.40 16.85
C TYR A 178 -3.64 0.48 16.86
N LEU A 179 -4.06 -0.03 15.70
CA LEU A 179 -5.27 -0.86 15.57
C LEU A 179 -5.15 -2.17 16.34
N THR A 180 -3.96 -2.78 16.37
CA THR A 180 -3.69 -3.98 17.17
C THR A 180 -3.80 -3.67 18.66
N ALA A 181 -3.18 -2.59 19.14
CA ALA A 181 -3.26 -2.18 20.54
C ALA A 181 -4.69 -1.78 20.96
N ALA A 182 -5.47 -1.18 20.05
CA ALA A 182 -6.87 -0.86 20.26
C ALA A 182 -7.82 -2.07 20.20
N GLY A 183 -7.30 -3.28 19.92
CA GLY A 183 -8.10 -4.50 19.84
C GLY A 183 -8.99 -4.59 18.60
N PHE A 184 -8.74 -3.80 17.55
CA PHE A 184 -9.53 -3.83 16.33
C PHE A 184 -9.32 -5.15 15.57
N GLY A 185 -10.30 -6.05 15.64
CA GLY A 185 -10.23 -7.39 15.02
C GLY A 185 -10.45 -7.44 13.50
N GLY A 186 -10.48 -6.29 12.83
CA GLY A 186 -10.69 -6.15 11.39
C GLY A 186 -9.42 -6.04 10.57
N VAL A 187 -8.24 -6.18 11.19
CA VAL A 187 -6.92 -6.25 10.53
C VAL A 187 -6.17 -7.51 11.01
N PRO A 188 -5.23 -8.06 10.22
CA PRO A 188 -4.26 -9.01 10.74
C PRO A 188 -3.49 -8.36 11.90
N ARG A 189 -3.39 -9.01 13.06
CA ARG A 189 -2.68 -8.41 14.19
C ARG A 189 -1.20 -8.25 13.88
N LEU A 190 -0.63 -7.13 14.27
CA LEU A 190 0.82 -6.92 14.27
C LEU A 190 1.47 -7.92 15.24
N ARG A 191 2.52 -8.61 14.77
CA ARG A 191 3.32 -9.59 15.51
C ARG A 191 4.78 -9.20 15.65
N GLY A 192 5.23 -8.22 14.88
CA GLY A 192 6.57 -7.68 15.01
C GLY A 192 6.83 -6.55 14.04
N ARG A 193 7.93 -5.84 14.27
CA ARG A 193 8.42 -4.81 13.36
C ARG A 193 9.93 -4.70 13.44
N GLY A 194 10.53 -4.26 12.33
CA GLY A 194 11.93 -3.92 12.25
C GLY A 194 12.12 -2.43 12.11
N GLU A 195 12.91 -1.84 12.99
CA GLU A 195 13.32 -0.44 12.88
C GLU A 195 14.75 -0.38 12.35
N GLY A 196 14.98 0.47 11.36
CA GLY A 196 16.29 0.75 10.81
C GLY A 196 16.77 2.16 11.13
N ALA A 197 18.07 2.31 11.33
CA ALA A 197 18.73 3.60 11.52
C ALA A 197 19.98 3.68 10.63
N ALA A 198 20.06 4.78 9.87
CA ALA A 198 21.19 5.13 9.01
C ALA A 198 21.50 6.63 9.17
N PRO A 199 22.65 7.13 8.68
CA PRO A 199 22.98 8.56 8.76
C PRO A 199 21.90 9.50 8.18
N ALA A 200 21.16 9.03 7.17
CA ALA A 200 20.08 9.78 6.54
C ALA A 200 18.77 9.80 7.35
N GLY A 201 18.64 8.97 8.41
CA GLY A 201 17.49 8.96 9.30
C GLY A 201 17.06 7.55 9.75
N THR A 202 15.96 7.50 10.50
CA THR A 202 15.30 6.24 10.91
C THR A 202 14.20 5.85 9.93
N PHE A 203 13.88 4.57 9.85
CA PHE A 203 12.82 4.05 8.97
C PHE A 203 12.27 2.72 9.49
N ASP A 204 11.06 2.34 9.10
CA ASP A 204 10.56 0.99 9.32
C ASP A 204 11.07 0.06 8.21
N ALA A 205 11.85 -0.95 8.58
CA ALA A 205 12.49 -1.88 7.66
C ALA A 205 11.54 -3.00 7.20
N TRP A 206 10.76 -3.54 8.12
CA TRP A 206 9.81 -4.62 7.85
C TRP A 206 8.70 -4.64 8.91
N LEU A 207 7.60 -5.29 8.58
CA LEU A 207 6.53 -5.61 9.52
C LEU A 207 6.27 -7.11 9.53
N ALA A 208 5.82 -7.65 10.65
CA ALA A 208 5.32 -9.00 10.76
C ALA A 208 3.88 -8.98 11.28
N GLN A 209 2.99 -9.71 10.63
CA GLN A 209 1.57 -9.75 10.97
C GLN A 209 1.00 -11.16 10.87
N GLU A 210 -0.15 -11.40 11.49
CA GLU A 210 -0.85 -12.66 11.41
C GLU A 210 -1.06 -13.12 9.95
N PHE A 211 -0.75 -14.39 9.69
CA PHE A 211 -1.09 -15.00 8.42
C PHE A 211 -2.57 -15.38 8.42
N LEU A 212 -3.32 -14.93 7.42
CA LEU A 212 -4.71 -15.31 7.21
C LEU A 212 -4.78 -16.57 6.33
N PRO A 213 -5.04 -17.77 6.89
CA PRO A 213 -5.03 -18.99 6.11
C PRO A 213 -6.27 -19.06 5.22
N ARG A 214 -6.10 -19.63 4.02
CA ARG A 214 -7.16 -19.74 2.99
C ARG A 214 -7.85 -18.39 2.72
N ALA A 215 -7.11 -17.30 2.87
CA ALA A 215 -7.60 -15.97 2.50
C ALA A 215 -7.86 -15.92 1.00
N THR A 216 -8.95 -15.29 0.62
CA THR A 216 -9.26 -14.93 -0.76
C THR A 216 -9.21 -13.42 -0.89
N ASP A 217 -8.54 -12.93 -1.92
CA ASP A 217 -8.54 -11.52 -2.30
C ASP A 217 -9.98 -11.03 -2.57
N GLY A 218 -10.33 -9.84 -2.06
CA GLY A 218 -11.68 -9.31 -2.15
C GLY A 218 -12.10 -9.02 -3.58
N TRP A 219 -11.20 -8.52 -4.42
CA TRP A 219 -11.48 -8.32 -5.83
C TRP A 219 -11.81 -9.65 -6.52
N ALA A 220 -10.97 -10.67 -6.35
CA ALA A 220 -11.23 -12.01 -6.88
C ALA A 220 -12.54 -12.62 -6.35
N TRP A 221 -12.87 -12.39 -5.08
CA TRP A 221 -14.13 -12.85 -4.47
C TRP A 221 -15.36 -12.23 -5.14
N PHE A 222 -15.36 -10.90 -5.30
CA PHE A 222 -16.48 -10.19 -5.94
C PHE A 222 -16.58 -10.52 -7.44
N GLN A 223 -15.45 -10.57 -8.16
CA GLN A 223 -15.42 -10.95 -9.58
C GLN A 223 -16.02 -12.34 -9.82
N ALA A 224 -15.60 -13.34 -9.04
CA ALA A 224 -16.11 -14.70 -9.18
C ALA A 224 -17.63 -14.77 -8.97
N ARG A 225 -18.17 -13.99 -8.02
CA ARG A 225 -19.61 -13.95 -7.73
C ARG A 225 -20.41 -13.20 -8.79
N LEU A 226 -19.90 -12.07 -9.26
CA LEU A 226 -20.54 -11.26 -10.30
C LEU A 226 -20.62 -12.02 -11.62
N GLN A 227 -19.49 -12.58 -12.08
CA GLN A 227 -19.41 -13.29 -13.37
C GLN A 227 -20.26 -14.57 -13.39
N ARG A 228 -20.21 -15.36 -12.31
CA ARG A 228 -20.90 -16.66 -12.25
C ARG A 228 -22.31 -16.58 -11.67
N ARG A 229 -22.78 -15.38 -11.29
CA ARG A 229 -24.03 -15.14 -10.55
C ARG A 229 -24.17 -16.02 -9.29
N ILE A 230 -23.04 -16.40 -8.68
CA ILE A 230 -23.00 -17.36 -7.57
C ILE A 230 -23.66 -16.76 -6.32
N GLY A 231 -24.69 -17.45 -5.84
CA GLY A 231 -25.37 -17.10 -4.60
C GLY A 231 -26.38 -15.96 -4.70
N GLY A 232 -26.61 -15.42 -5.89
CA GLY A 232 -27.58 -14.36 -6.16
C GLY A 232 -27.20 -12.98 -5.59
N GLN A 233 -27.98 -11.97 -5.97
CA GLN A 233 -27.74 -10.57 -5.58
C GLN A 233 -27.77 -10.37 -4.06
N GLN A 234 -28.63 -11.10 -3.32
CA GLN A 234 -28.75 -10.97 -1.87
C GLN A 234 -27.46 -11.32 -1.11
N ARG A 235 -26.74 -12.37 -1.54
CA ARG A 235 -25.48 -12.74 -0.87
C ARG A 235 -24.38 -11.73 -1.15
N LEU A 236 -24.32 -11.20 -2.36
CA LEU A 236 -23.35 -10.16 -2.72
C LEU A 236 -23.61 -8.85 -1.97
N ALA A 237 -24.88 -8.47 -1.83
CA ALA A 237 -25.31 -7.38 -0.96
C ALA A 237 -24.94 -7.64 0.51
N GLY A 238 -25.04 -8.89 0.99
CA GLY A 238 -24.58 -9.29 2.32
C GLY A 238 -23.07 -9.14 2.52
N ASP A 239 -22.26 -9.53 1.54
CA ASP A 239 -20.79 -9.32 1.59
C ASP A 239 -20.45 -7.82 1.59
N SER A 240 -21.15 -7.02 0.77
CA SER A 240 -20.98 -5.56 0.72
C SER A 240 -21.41 -4.87 2.03
N ARG A 241 -22.51 -5.31 2.65
CA ARG A 241 -22.93 -4.88 3.99
C ARG A 241 -21.86 -5.16 5.03
N ALA A 242 -21.26 -6.36 5.01
CA ALA A 242 -20.20 -6.73 5.95
C ALA A 242 -18.94 -5.86 5.77
N LEU A 243 -18.60 -5.49 4.53
CA LEU A 243 -17.52 -4.53 4.26
C LEU A 243 -17.87 -3.13 4.78
N GLY A 244 -19.11 -2.66 4.60
CA GLY A 244 -19.55 -1.36 5.13
C GLY A 244 -19.42 -1.26 6.65
N ALA A 245 -19.86 -2.30 7.37
CA ALA A 245 -19.69 -2.39 8.81
C ALA A 245 -18.21 -2.47 9.24
N LEU A 246 -17.38 -3.22 8.52
CA LEU A 246 -15.94 -3.29 8.76
C LEU A 246 -15.28 -1.91 8.61
N THR A 247 -15.60 -1.19 7.54
CA THR A 247 -15.07 0.16 7.27
C THR A 247 -15.53 1.16 8.32
N ALA A 248 -16.78 1.10 8.77
CA ALA A 248 -17.25 1.96 9.85
C ALA A 248 -16.49 1.70 11.15
N HIS A 249 -16.36 0.44 11.56
CA HIS A 249 -15.62 0.10 12.78
C HIS A 249 -14.13 0.47 12.69
N LEU A 250 -13.51 0.38 11.50
CA LEU A 250 -12.16 0.87 11.27
C LEU A 250 -12.07 2.38 11.56
N HIS A 251 -12.95 3.19 10.95
CA HIS A 251 -12.94 4.65 11.13
C HIS A 251 -13.31 5.07 12.55
N VAL A 252 -14.22 4.35 13.22
CA VAL A 252 -14.54 4.55 14.64
C VAL A 252 -13.34 4.24 15.52
N ALA A 253 -12.55 3.21 15.22
CA ALA A 253 -11.32 2.93 15.94
C ALA A 253 -10.28 4.06 15.73
N LEU A 254 -10.13 4.53 14.49
CA LEU A 254 -9.17 5.59 14.14
C LEU A 254 -9.58 6.97 14.68
N SER A 255 -10.88 7.27 14.82
CA SER A 255 -11.37 8.50 15.45
C SER A 255 -11.10 8.57 16.96
N ARG A 256 -10.66 7.47 17.56
CA ARG A 256 -10.26 7.42 18.98
C ARG A 256 -8.75 7.57 19.17
N ALA A 257 -7.96 7.65 18.09
CA ALA A 257 -6.52 7.74 18.18
C ALA A 257 -6.09 9.05 18.86
N ARG A 258 -5.05 8.98 19.70
CA ARG A 258 -4.45 10.14 20.39
C ARG A 258 -2.93 10.20 20.24
N ALA A 259 -2.35 9.25 19.51
CA ALA A 259 -0.94 9.30 19.16
C ALA A 259 -0.64 10.52 18.27
N GLU A 260 0.59 11.02 18.34
CA GLU A 260 1.08 12.13 17.52
C GLU A 260 0.81 11.87 16.04
N GLY A 261 0.28 12.87 15.32
CA GLY A 261 -0.08 12.75 13.90
C GLY A 261 -1.29 11.85 13.60
N MET A 262 -1.96 11.30 14.62
CA MET A 262 -3.17 10.47 14.47
C MET A 262 -4.41 11.07 15.15
N ALA A 263 -4.23 12.05 16.04
CA ALA A 263 -5.33 12.70 16.73
C ALA A 263 -6.31 13.36 15.74
N PRO A 264 -7.62 13.02 15.76
CA PRO A 264 -8.59 13.62 14.87
C PRO A 264 -8.71 15.12 15.02
N GLN A 265 -9.08 15.78 13.92
CA GLN A 265 -9.27 17.24 13.86
C GLN A 265 -10.54 17.55 13.07
N PRO A 266 -11.26 18.65 13.35
CA PRO A 266 -12.35 19.10 12.48
C PRO A 266 -11.86 19.29 11.04
N LEU A 267 -12.66 18.86 10.05
CA LEU A 267 -12.35 19.13 8.66
C LEU A 267 -12.40 20.63 8.36
N ASP A 268 -11.34 21.15 7.75
CA ASP A 268 -11.27 22.55 7.37
C ASP A 268 -11.96 22.79 6.02
N ARG A 269 -13.02 23.59 6.06
CA ARG A 269 -13.78 24.05 4.89
C ARG A 269 -12.90 24.71 3.83
N ARG A 270 -11.92 25.51 4.26
CA ARG A 270 -10.99 26.21 3.38
C ARG A 270 -10.11 25.19 2.65
N GLN A 271 -9.50 24.26 3.39
CA GLN A 271 -8.68 23.19 2.81
C GLN A 271 -9.45 22.35 1.79
N LEU A 272 -10.70 21.99 2.08
CA LEU A 272 -11.54 21.25 1.12
C LEU A 272 -11.79 22.06 -0.17
N THR A 273 -12.03 23.36 -0.05
CA THR A 273 -12.26 24.25 -1.20
C THR A 273 -10.98 24.43 -2.02
N GLU A 274 -9.83 24.61 -1.37
CA GLU A 274 -8.51 24.68 -2.02
C GLU A 274 -8.18 23.36 -2.72
N MET A 275 -8.50 22.23 -2.11
CA MET A 275 -8.33 20.90 -2.70
C MET A 275 -9.19 20.70 -3.95
N ALA A 276 -10.43 21.19 -3.97
CA ALA A 276 -11.26 21.15 -5.17
C ALA A 276 -10.67 21.98 -6.32
N ALA A 277 -10.12 23.16 -6.01
CA ALA A 277 -9.43 23.99 -7.00
C ALA A 277 -8.18 23.29 -7.56
N ALA A 278 -7.35 22.71 -6.69
CA ALA A 278 -6.16 21.96 -7.09
C ALA A 278 -6.51 20.72 -7.93
N GLU A 279 -7.60 20.02 -7.60
CA GLU A 279 -8.09 18.91 -8.41
C GLU A 279 -8.59 19.38 -9.78
N ALA A 280 -9.24 20.54 -9.86
CA ALA A 280 -9.64 21.13 -11.14
C ALA A 280 -8.43 21.47 -12.03
N ASP A 281 -7.35 22.00 -11.43
CA ASP A 281 -6.09 22.24 -12.13
C ASP A 281 -5.48 20.94 -12.67
N ALA A 282 -5.38 19.91 -11.83
CA ALA A 282 -4.87 18.61 -12.23
C ALA A 282 -5.74 17.93 -13.31
N ALA A 283 -7.05 18.03 -13.19
CA ALA A 283 -8.01 17.51 -14.17
C ALA A 283 -7.92 18.26 -15.51
N GLN A 284 -7.64 19.57 -15.49
CA GLN A 284 -7.40 20.33 -16.72
C GLN A 284 -6.16 19.83 -17.47
N SER A 285 -5.06 19.56 -16.76
CA SER A 285 -3.87 18.95 -17.36
C SER A 285 -4.14 17.54 -17.88
N LEU A 286 -4.94 16.76 -17.15
CA LEU A 286 -5.34 15.41 -17.59
C LEU A 286 -6.20 15.46 -18.86
N ALA A 287 -7.16 16.39 -18.95
CA ALA A 287 -7.99 16.55 -20.14
C ALA A 287 -7.15 16.87 -21.38
N ALA A 288 -6.16 17.78 -21.25
CA ALA A 288 -5.24 18.10 -22.34
C ALA A 288 -4.41 16.88 -22.77
N LYS A 289 -3.92 16.09 -21.81
CA LYS A 289 -3.18 14.84 -22.09
C LYS A 289 -4.03 13.80 -22.80
N LEU A 290 -5.28 13.60 -22.36
CA LEU A 290 -6.22 12.67 -22.99
C LEU A 290 -6.53 13.08 -24.43
N ALA A 291 -6.80 14.37 -24.66
CA ALA A 291 -7.05 14.89 -26.00
C ALA A 291 -5.84 14.68 -26.92
N ALA A 292 -4.62 14.96 -26.45
CA ALA A 292 -3.38 14.72 -27.20
C ALA A 292 -3.16 13.23 -27.52
N ALA A 293 -3.66 12.33 -26.67
CA ALA A 293 -3.61 10.88 -26.86
C ALA A 293 -4.82 10.33 -27.65
N GLY A 294 -5.73 11.18 -28.14
CA GLY A 294 -6.89 10.77 -28.93
C GLY A 294 -8.06 10.17 -28.12
N HIS A 295 -8.07 10.33 -26.80
CA HIS A 295 -9.18 9.90 -25.94
C HIS A 295 -10.22 11.01 -25.78
N ASP A 296 -11.48 10.63 -25.48
CA ASP A 296 -12.54 11.58 -25.17
C ASP A 296 -12.26 12.31 -23.84
N ALA A 297 -11.91 13.60 -23.95
CA ALA A 297 -11.64 14.47 -22.81
C ALA A 297 -12.89 15.20 -22.28
N ALA A 298 -14.05 15.10 -22.95
CA ALA A 298 -15.25 15.85 -22.59
C ALA A 298 -15.77 15.53 -21.17
N PRO A 299 -15.76 14.28 -20.68
CA PRO A 299 -16.12 13.98 -19.29
C PRO A 299 -15.24 14.71 -18.29
N VAL A 300 -13.92 14.73 -18.52
CA VAL A 300 -12.95 15.40 -17.63
C VAL A 300 -13.12 16.92 -17.70
N ALA A 301 -13.37 17.49 -18.88
CA ALA A 301 -13.65 18.92 -19.01
C ALA A 301 -14.91 19.36 -18.24
N ARG A 302 -15.97 18.54 -18.25
CA ARG A 302 -17.16 18.77 -17.41
C ARG A 302 -16.83 18.71 -15.92
N ALA A 303 -16.01 17.75 -15.51
CA ALA A 303 -15.54 17.64 -14.12
C ALA A 303 -14.74 18.88 -13.68
N VAL A 304 -13.87 19.43 -14.55
CA VAL A 304 -13.16 20.69 -14.28
C VAL A 304 -14.15 21.81 -13.98
N ALA A 305 -15.18 21.99 -14.83
CA ALA A 305 -16.18 23.04 -14.62
C ALA A 305 -16.95 22.86 -13.31
N ALA A 306 -17.34 21.63 -12.97
CA ALA A 306 -18.01 21.31 -11.71
C ALA A 306 -17.11 21.61 -10.51
N LEU A 307 -15.85 21.16 -10.52
CA LEU A 307 -14.90 21.38 -9.43
C LEU A 307 -14.57 22.87 -9.19
N ARG A 308 -14.50 23.69 -10.25
CA ARG A 308 -14.29 25.14 -10.13
C ARG A 308 -15.44 25.86 -9.45
N ARG A 309 -16.67 25.36 -9.63
CA ARG A 309 -17.89 25.90 -9.01
C ARG A 309 -18.13 25.34 -7.62
N TRP A 310 -17.66 24.11 -7.38
CA TRP A 310 -17.85 23.42 -6.11
C TRP A 310 -17.27 24.22 -4.94
N ARG A 311 -18.03 24.28 -3.85
CA ARG A 311 -17.61 24.84 -2.56
C ARG A 311 -17.97 23.82 -1.50
N ALA A 312 -17.11 23.68 -0.49
CA ALA A 312 -17.42 22.82 0.63
C ALA A 312 -18.78 23.21 1.27
N PRO A 313 -19.55 22.27 1.85
CA PRO A 313 -20.81 22.57 2.54
C PRO A 313 -20.62 23.48 3.77
N LEU A 314 -21.62 24.29 4.10
CA LEU A 314 -21.61 25.09 5.34
C LEU A 314 -22.00 24.20 6.53
N GLY A 315 -21.49 24.51 7.71
CA GLY A 315 -21.78 23.77 8.94
C GLY A 315 -20.73 22.72 9.29
N ASP A 316 -21.15 21.70 10.04
CA ASP A 316 -20.30 20.59 10.46
C ASP A 316 -19.90 19.73 9.24
N LEU A 317 -18.59 19.60 9.03
CA LEU A 317 -17.99 18.84 7.94
C LEU A 317 -17.52 17.44 8.37
N GLY A 318 -17.64 17.14 9.66
CA GLY A 318 -17.11 15.95 10.28
C GLY A 318 -15.62 16.08 10.66
N LEU A 319 -15.04 14.96 11.09
CA LEU A 319 -13.64 14.89 11.48
C LEU A 319 -12.75 14.43 10.31
N ALA A 320 -11.56 15.00 10.25
CA ALA A 320 -10.39 14.42 9.61
C ALA A 320 -9.75 13.43 10.59
N VAL A 321 -9.55 12.20 10.13
CA VAL A 321 -8.94 11.09 10.88
C VAL A 321 -7.84 10.47 10.05
N ARG A 322 -7.03 9.59 10.65
CA ARG A 322 -6.25 8.67 9.82
C ARG A 322 -7.18 7.72 9.09
N VAL A 323 -6.85 7.45 7.84
CA VAL A 323 -7.60 6.58 6.92
C VAL A 323 -6.65 5.55 6.31
N HIS A 324 -7.19 4.57 5.62
CA HIS A 324 -6.42 3.66 4.78
C HIS A 324 -5.78 4.39 3.60
N GLY A 325 -6.50 5.31 2.97
CA GLY A 325 -5.99 6.23 1.95
C GLY A 325 -5.90 5.64 0.54
N ASP A 326 -5.87 4.31 0.39
CA ASP A 326 -6.05 3.61 -0.89
C ASP A 326 -7.02 2.42 -0.77
N TYR A 327 -8.20 2.65 -0.18
CA TYR A 327 -9.12 1.56 0.17
C TYR A 327 -9.96 1.07 -1.02
N HIS A 328 -9.83 -0.20 -1.38
CA HIS A 328 -10.60 -0.84 -2.46
C HIS A 328 -10.70 -2.36 -2.24
N LEU A 329 -11.41 -3.09 -3.11
CA LEU A 329 -11.62 -4.54 -2.97
C LEU A 329 -10.33 -5.38 -2.96
N GLY A 330 -9.24 -4.86 -3.50
CA GLY A 330 -7.92 -5.52 -3.48
C GLY A 330 -7.18 -5.37 -2.15
N GLN A 331 -7.66 -4.49 -1.27
CA GLN A 331 -7.09 -4.23 0.06
C GLN A 331 -7.89 -4.88 1.19
N VAL A 332 -8.79 -5.79 0.82
CA VAL A 332 -9.54 -6.60 1.78
C VAL A 332 -9.38 -8.07 1.46
N LEU A 333 -9.15 -8.86 2.50
CA LEU A 333 -9.03 -10.30 2.42
C LEU A 333 -10.20 -10.97 3.13
N ARG A 334 -10.76 -12.02 2.53
CA ARG A 334 -11.76 -12.88 3.15
C ARG A 334 -11.13 -14.16 3.65
N SER A 335 -11.12 -14.40 4.95
CA SER A 335 -10.66 -15.65 5.56
C SER A 335 -11.68 -16.17 6.55
N ARG A 336 -12.01 -17.47 6.46
CA ARG A 336 -12.97 -18.16 7.34
C ARG A 336 -14.28 -17.39 7.58
N GLY A 337 -14.83 -16.81 6.51
CA GLY A 337 -16.10 -16.08 6.57
C GLY A 337 -16.02 -14.64 7.11
N ARG A 338 -14.83 -14.16 7.48
CA ARG A 338 -14.59 -12.79 7.97
C ARG A 338 -13.77 -11.98 6.97
N TRP A 339 -13.97 -10.67 7.00
CA TRP A 339 -13.21 -9.69 6.21
C TRP A 339 -12.12 -9.05 7.05
N TYR A 340 -10.99 -8.76 6.41
CA TYR A 340 -9.83 -8.12 7.01
C TYR A 340 -9.32 -7.04 6.07
N VAL A 341 -8.99 -5.86 6.59
CA VAL A 341 -8.31 -4.78 5.86
C VAL A 341 -6.81 -5.00 5.93
N THR A 342 -6.11 -4.77 4.82
CA THR A 342 -4.66 -4.97 4.67
C THR A 342 -4.04 -3.84 3.87
N ASP A 343 -2.73 -3.66 3.94
CA ASP A 343 -1.94 -2.74 3.10
C ASP A 343 -2.25 -1.24 3.29
N PHE A 344 -2.04 -0.78 4.53
CA PHE A 344 -2.22 0.62 4.94
C PHE A 344 -1.09 1.56 4.46
N GLU A 345 -0.42 1.25 3.35
CA GLU A 345 0.66 2.10 2.82
C GLU A 345 0.17 3.40 2.19
N GLY A 346 -1.14 3.49 1.87
CA GLY A 346 -1.75 4.59 1.12
C GLY A 346 -1.34 4.59 -0.36
N GLU A 347 -1.84 5.57 -1.14
CA GLU A 347 -1.61 5.61 -2.59
C GLU A 347 -0.11 5.72 -2.93
N PRO A 348 0.49 4.75 -3.65
CA PRO A 348 1.95 4.70 -3.86
C PRO A 348 2.55 5.93 -4.55
N ALA A 349 1.76 6.65 -5.35
CA ALA A 349 2.18 7.85 -6.06
C ALA A 349 2.28 9.09 -5.16
N ARG A 350 1.74 9.05 -3.94
CA ARG A 350 1.67 10.18 -3.02
C ARG A 350 2.93 10.27 -2.14
N PRO A 351 3.43 11.48 -1.82
CA PRO A 351 4.47 11.69 -0.82
C PRO A 351 4.11 11.08 0.54
N LEU A 352 5.11 10.68 1.32
CA LEU A 352 4.89 10.05 2.64
C LEU A 352 4.08 10.96 3.60
N ALA A 353 4.32 12.28 3.56
CA ALA A 353 3.58 13.23 4.38
C ALA A 353 2.07 13.23 4.04
N GLU A 354 1.71 13.18 2.75
CA GLU A 354 0.31 13.07 2.30
C GLU A 354 -0.32 11.73 2.72
N ARG A 355 0.43 10.63 2.62
CA ARG A 355 -0.04 9.28 3.03
C ARG A 355 -0.28 9.16 4.54
N ARG A 356 0.36 10.01 5.36
CA ARG A 356 0.15 10.07 6.82
C ARG A 356 -0.83 11.15 7.26
N ALA A 357 -1.27 12.03 6.35
CA ALA A 357 -2.15 13.14 6.69
C ALA A 357 -3.52 12.64 7.18
N LEU A 358 -4.15 13.46 8.04
CA LEU A 358 -5.55 13.26 8.41
C LEU A 358 -6.43 13.61 7.20
N GLN A 359 -7.46 12.81 6.95
CA GLN A 359 -8.37 12.96 5.83
C GLN A 359 -9.81 12.67 6.27
N SER A 360 -10.77 13.06 5.43
CA SER A 360 -12.15 12.63 5.63
C SER A 360 -12.23 11.09 5.53
N PRO A 361 -12.93 10.40 6.44
CA PRO A 361 -13.28 8.98 6.30
C PRO A 361 -13.94 8.66 4.95
N LEU A 362 -14.57 9.65 4.33
CA LEU A 362 -15.26 9.51 3.04
C LEU A 362 -14.30 9.24 1.87
N VAL A 363 -12.99 9.47 2.03
CA VAL A 363 -11.98 9.07 1.04
C VAL A 363 -11.98 7.55 0.86
N ASP A 364 -11.95 6.79 1.95
CA ASP A 364 -11.98 5.32 1.91
C ASP A 364 -13.36 4.81 1.45
N VAL A 365 -14.44 5.45 1.88
CA VAL A 365 -15.81 5.11 1.42
C VAL A 365 -15.91 5.27 -0.09
N ALA A 366 -15.48 6.41 -0.64
CA ALA A 366 -15.45 6.66 -2.07
C ALA A 366 -14.59 5.63 -2.82
N GLY A 367 -13.41 5.28 -2.29
CA GLY A 367 -12.54 4.25 -2.86
C GLY A 367 -13.23 2.89 -2.99
N MET A 368 -13.94 2.44 -1.96
CA MET A 368 -14.67 1.17 -2.01
C MET A 368 -15.87 1.22 -2.95
N LEU A 369 -16.63 2.31 -2.99
CA LEU A 369 -17.76 2.49 -3.91
C LEU A 369 -17.31 2.44 -5.36
N ARG A 370 -16.23 3.18 -5.70
CA ARG A 370 -15.58 3.12 -7.01
C ARG A 370 -15.11 1.71 -7.36
N SER A 371 -14.58 0.97 -6.37
CA SER A 371 -14.15 -0.42 -6.56
C SER A 371 -15.32 -1.36 -6.89
N PHE A 372 -16.50 -1.19 -6.29
CA PHE A 372 -17.70 -1.95 -6.67
C PHE A 372 -18.13 -1.64 -8.11
N ASP A 373 -18.17 -0.36 -8.49
CA ASP A 373 -18.50 0.06 -9.85
C ASP A 373 -17.55 -0.58 -10.88
N TYR A 374 -16.25 -0.55 -10.59
CA TYR A 374 -15.22 -1.18 -11.41
C TYR A 374 -15.42 -2.69 -11.51
N ALA A 375 -15.71 -3.35 -10.39
CA ALA A 375 -15.93 -4.79 -10.35
C ALA A 375 -17.14 -5.22 -11.21
N VAL A 376 -18.25 -4.48 -11.09
CA VAL A 376 -19.47 -4.69 -11.89
C VAL A 376 -19.17 -4.53 -13.38
N HIS A 377 -18.47 -3.46 -13.76
CA HIS A 377 -18.13 -3.20 -15.15
C HIS A 377 -17.22 -4.31 -15.73
N VAL A 378 -16.13 -4.65 -15.04
CA VAL A 378 -15.19 -5.70 -15.49
C VAL A 378 -15.84 -7.07 -15.56
N ALA A 379 -16.81 -7.36 -14.67
CA ALA A 379 -17.57 -8.60 -14.72
C ALA A 379 -18.59 -8.66 -15.87
N GLY A 380 -18.81 -7.54 -16.60
CA GLY A 380 -19.89 -7.43 -17.58
C GLY A 380 -21.27 -7.52 -16.93
N ALA A 381 -21.37 -7.27 -15.62
CA ALA A 381 -22.64 -7.20 -14.94
C ALA A 381 -23.33 -5.88 -15.31
N GLY A 382 -24.61 -5.93 -15.69
CA GLY A 382 -25.36 -4.72 -16.04
C GLY A 382 -25.35 -3.70 -14.90
N ALA A 383 -25.49 -2.41 -15.23
CA ALA A 383 -25.35 -1.30 -14.28
C ALA A 383 -26.22 -1.43 -13.02
N SER A 384 -27.37 -2.10 -13.12
CA SER A 384 -28.28 -2.38 -12.00
C SER A 384 -27.67 -3.27 -10.89
N ALA A 385 -26.52 -3.91 -11.14
CA ALA A 385 -25.82 -4.69 -10.13
C ALA A 385 -25.00 -3.83 -9.14
N ALA A 386 -24.72 -2.57 -9.47
CA ALA A 386 -23.93 -1.68 -8.60
C ALA A 386 -24.75 -1.12 -7.42
N ASP A 387 -25.99 -0.70 -7.67
CA ASP A 387 -26.84 -0.04 -6.65
C ASP A 387 -27.06 -0.89 -5.39
N PRO A 388 -27.36 -2.21 -5.48
CA PRO A 388 -27.52 -3.03 -4.28
C PRO A 388 -26.24 -3.11 -3.43
N LEU A 389 -25.06 -3.08 -4.05
CA LEU A 389 -23.78 -3.08 -3.33
C LEU A 389 -23.55 -1.74 -2.66
N ARG A 390 -23.65 -0.65 -3.43
CA ARG A 390 -23.53 0.72 -2.91
C ARG A 390 -24.46 0.96 -1.71
N ASN A 391 -25.74 0.63 -1.86
CA ASN A 391 -26.75 0.88 -0.84
C ASN A 391 -26.52 0.02 0.41
N SER A 392 -26.16 -1.26 0.24
CA SER A 392 -25.88 -2.16 1.37
C SER A 392 -24.63 -1.75 2.14
N PHE A 393 -23.57 -1.33 1.42
CA PHE A 393 -22.35 -0.81 2.02
C PHE A 393 -22.62 0.49 2.80
N LEU A 394 -23.25 1.48 2.17
CA LEU A 394 -23.50 2.79 2.79
C LEU A 394 -24.42 2.69 3.99
N ALA A 395 -25.49 1.89 3.93
CA ALA A 395 -26.37 1.68 5.08
C ALA A 395 -25.63 1.09 6.28
N ALA A 396 -24.78 0.08 6.05
CA ALA A 396 -23.98 -0.56 7.10
C ALA A 396 -22.84 0.34 7.62
N TYR A 397 -22.35 1.24 6.77
CA TYR A 397 -21.31 2.18 7.15
C TYR A 397 -21.85 3.30 8.03
N ARG A 398 -23.00 3.88 7.66
CA ARG A 398 -23.56 5.07 8.30
C ARG A 398 -24.02 4.83 9.72
N GLU A 399 -24.52 3.65 10.06
CA GLU A 399 -25.06 3.39 11.40
C GLU A 399 -23.98 3.47 12.50
N PRO A 400 -22.87 2.70 12.45
CA PRO A 400 -21.85 2.79 13.49
C PRO A 400 -21.04 4.09 13.43
N ALA A 401 -20.78 4.62 12.23
CA ALA A 401 -20.00 5.84 12.06
C ALA A 401 -20.79 7.09 12.46
N GLY A 402 -22.10 7.15 12.17
CA GLY A 402 -22.98 8.24 12.56
C GLY A 402 -23.29 8.28 14.06
N ALA A 403 -23.12 7.16 14.77
CA ALA A 403 -23.23 7.10 16.23
C ALA A 403 -22.05 7.81 16.94
N VAL A 404 -20.94 8.06 16.25
CA VAL A 404 -19.82 8.84 16.79
C VAL A 404 -20.02 10.32 16.46
N ALA A 405 -20.28 11.12 17.49
CA ALA A 405 -20.51 12.55 17.36
C ALA A 405 -19.40 13.25 16.55
N GLY A 406 -19.80 13.96 15.49
CA GLY A 406 -18.90 14.70 14.62
C GLY A 406 -18.00 13.85 13.71
N LEU A 407 -18.06 12.52 13.72
CA LEU A 407 -17.22 11.72 12.80
C LEU A 407 -17.63 11.95 11.35
N LEU A 408 -18.93 11.95 11.09
CA LEU A 408 -19.52 12.24 9.79
C LEU A 408 -20.30 13.56 9.85
N PRO A 409 -20.28 14.35 8.77
CA PRO A 409 -21.18 15.50 8.66
C PRO A 409 -22.64 15.04 8.61
N PRO A 410 -23.60 15.89 9.01
CA PRO A 410 -25.02 15.63 8.76
C PRO A 410 -25.35 15.71 7.26
N SER A 411 -26.44 15.07 6.85
CA SER A 411 -27.02 15.32 5.52
C SER A 411 -27.61 16.73 5.46
N PRO A 412 -27.49 17.45 4.32
CA PRO A 412 -27.02 17.00 3.01
C PRO A 412 -25.50 17.09 2.79
N ALA A 413 -24.73 17.63 3.75
CA ALA A 413 -23.28 17.82 3.59
C ALA A 413 -22.53 16.48 3.37
N LEU A 414 -22.99 15.40 4.02
CA LEU A 414 -22.48 14.04 3.81
C LEU A 414 -22.48 13.62 2.34
N GLU A 415 -23.61 13.77 1.66
CA GLU A 415 -23.77 13.33 0.28
C GLU A 415 -22.94 14.19 -0.68
N GLN A 416 -22.86 15.50 -0.41
CA GLN A 416 -22.04 16.42 -1.20
C GLN A 416 -20.54 16.12 -1.08
N LEU A 417 -20.04 15.86 0.14
CA LEU A 417 -18.64 15.48 0.35
C LEU A 417 -18.34 14.11 -0.27
N LEU A 418 -19.24 13.14 -0.12
CA LEU A 418 -19.06 11.82 -0.71
C LEU A 418 -18.96 11.88 -2.25
N ALA A 419 -19.88 12.62 -2.90
CA ALA A 419 -19.83 12.82 -4.35
C ALA A 419 -18.53 13.49 -4.81
N PHE A 420 -18.05 14.48 -4.05
CA PHE A 420 -16.75 15.12 -4.30
C PHE A 420 -15.58 14.12 -4.23
N PHE A 421 -15.50 13.31 -3.17
CA PHE A 421 -14.42 12.32 -3.03
C PHE A 421 -14.51 11.18 -4.06
N GLU A 422 -15.71 10.77 -4.48
CA GLU A 422 -15.90 9.81 -5.58
C GLU A 422 -15.40 10.36 -6.92
N LEU A 423 -15.70 11.63 -7.24
CA LEU A 423 -15.20 12.27 -8.45
C LEU A 423 -13.67 12.35 -8.45
N ARG A 424 -13.08 12.73 -7.30
CA ARG A 424 -11.62 12.76 -7.13
C ARG A 424 -10.99 11.40 -7.38
N LYS A 425 -11.56 10.33 -6.81
CA LYS A 425 -11.04 8.97 -7.04
C LYS A 425 -11.21 8.55 -8.51
N ALA A 426 -12.33 8.89 -9.14
CA ALA A 426 -12.53 8.61 -10.57
C ALA A 426 -11.52 9.34 -11.47
N LEU A 427 -11.20 10.61 -11.19
CA LEU A 427 -10.16 11.36 -11.91
C LEU A 427 -8.76 10.76 -11.71
N TYR A 428 -8.46 10.30 -10.50
CA TYR A 428 -7.23 9.53 -10.22
C TYR A 428 -7.17 8.26 -11.07
N GLU A 429 -8.26 7.49 -11.14
CA GLU A 429 -8.35 6.27 -11.96
C GLU A 429 -8.12 6.57 -13.45
N VAL A 430 -8.74 7.64 -14.00
CA VAL A 430 -8.50 8.04 -15.40
C VAL A 430 -7.02 8.30 -15.65
N ARG A 431 -6.33 9.03 -14.76
CA ARG A 431 -4.89 9.28 -14.88
C ARG A 431 -4.08 7.98 -14.81
N TYR A 432 -4.40 7.12 -13.85
CA TYR A 432 -3.70 5.85 -13.67
C TYR A 432 -3.84 4.94 -14.90
N GLU A 433 -5.05 4.79 -15.43
CA GLU A 433 -5.30 3.93 -16.59
C GLU A 433 -4.70 4.53 -17.86
N ALA A 434 -4.72 5.86 -18.03
CA ALA A 434 -4.05 6.51 -19.16
C ALA A 434 -2.54 6.24 -19.18
N ASP A 435 -1.90 6.10 -18.00
CA ASP A 435 -0.47 5.86 -17.87
C ASP A 435 -0.08 4.37 -17.95
N ASN A 436 -0.97 3.47 -17.54
CA ASN A 436 -0.61 2.05 -17.35
C ASN A 436 -1.42 1.08 -18.23
N ARG A 437 -2.66 1.43 -18.61
CA ARG A 437 -3.58 0.59 -19.40
C ARG A 437 -4.50 1.45 -20.27
N PRO A 438 -3.99 2.10 -21.33
CA PRO A 438 -4.77 3.07 -22.12
C PRO A 438 -6.10 2.52 -22.67
N SER A 439 -6.20 1.22 -22.91
CA SER A 439 -7.44 0.56 -23.35
C SER A 439 -8.56 0.51 -22.31
N TRP A 440 -8.26 0.75 -21.03
CA TRP A 440 -9.22 0.72 -19.91
C TRP A 440 -9.74 2.11 -19.53
N VAL A 441 -9.22 3.18 -20.13
CA VAL A 441 -9.54 4.59 -19.80
C VAL A 441 -11.04 4.91 -19.92
N SER A 442 -11.77 4.24 -20.81
CA SER A 442 -13.22 4.44 -20.98
C SER A 442 -14.05 4.11 -19.74
N ILE A 443 -13.58 3.18 -18.90
CA ILE A 443 -14.28 2.72 -17.70
C ILE A 443 -14.40 3.87 -16.66
N PRO A 444 -13.30 4.49 -16.19
CA PRO A 444 -13.39 5.59 -15.25
C PRO A 444 -13.95 6.87 -15.90
N LEU A 445 -13.79 7.09 -17.22
CA LEU A 445 -14.42 8.24 -17.90
C LEU A 445 -15.94 8.23 -17.81
N ALA A 446 -16.58 7.06 -17.93
CA ALA A 446 -18.02 6.93 -17.77
C ALA A 446 -18.47 7.28 -16.34
N ALA A 447 -17.67 6.96 -15.33
CA ALA A 447 -17.94 7.35 -13.96
C ALA A 447 -17.76 8.86 -13.74
N VAL A 448 -16.69 9.45 -14.28
CA VAL A 448 -16.45 10.90 -14.23
C VAL A 448 -17.63 11.66 -14.85
N ALA A 449 -18.16 11.21 -15.98
CA ALA A 449 -19.32 11.83 -16.61
C ALA A 449 -20.55 11.90 -15.67
N ARG A 450 -20.92 10.76 -15.07
CA ARG A 450 -22.06 10.69 -14.13
C ARG A 450 -21.83 11.51 -12.86
N LEU A 451 -20.62 11.45 -12.30
CA LEU A 451 -20.30 12.12 -11.04
C LEU A 451 -20.17 13.64 -11.21
N ALA A 452 -19.69 14.12 -12.35
CA ALA A 452 -19.63 15.55 -12.65
C ALA A 452 -21.02 16.17 -12.77
N GLU A 453 -22.00 15.44 -13.32
CA GLU A 453 -23.40 15.88 -13.40
C GLU A 453 -24.04 16.00 -12.00
N GLY A 454 -23.72 15.08 -11.08
CA GLY A 454 -24.25 15.13 -9.70
C GLY A 454 -23.58 16.17 -8.79
N LEU A 455 -22.46 16.76 -9.22
CA LEU A 455 -21.72 17.78 -8.46
C LEU A 455 -22.00 19.23 -8.93
N ALA A 456 -22.51 19.38 -10.16
CA ALA A 456 -22.88 20.65 -10.76
C ALA A 456 -24.23 21.16 -10.23
#